data_AF-A0A354SF06-F1
#
_entry.id   AF-A0A354SF06-F1
#
_cell.length_a   1.000
_cell.length_b   1.000
_cell.length_c   1.000
_cell.angle_alpha   90.00
_cell.angle_beta   90.00
_cell.angle_gamma   90.00
#
_symmetry.space_group_name_H-M   'P 1'
#
loop_
_entity.id
_entity.type
_entity.pdbx_description
1 polymer ?
#
loop_
_entity_poly.entity_id
_entity_poly.type
_entity_poly.pdbx_seq_one_letter_code
_entity_poly.pdbx_strand_id
1 'polypeptide(L)'
;MNLIQKFLNKRKQKRYYTHGHAYLVIQPYTEGETKVQVIDVSQGGCAFIYQGDRADIDESGFANLMTGDCLHLERAQYVVKSNRKAGEARRCGVEFKWLGSMDKKRLGEFCESAALCPCS
;
A
#
# COMPACT_ATOMS: atom_id res chain seq x y z
N MET A 1 32.15 6.51 -0.65
CA MET A 1 30.68 6.70 -0.69
C MET A 1 30.04 5.88 0.43
N ASN A 2 29.14 6.52 1.17
CA ASN A 2 28.78 6.28 2.58
C ASN A 2 28.26 4.87 2.95
N LEU A 3 29.04 4.13 3.74
CA LEU A 3 28.57 2.96 4.52
C LEU A 3 27.46 3.33 5.52
N ILE A 4 27.43 4.58 5.99
CA ILE A 4 26.48 5.10 6.99
C ILE A 4 25.04 5.15 6.44
N GLN A 5 24.85 5.41 5.14
CA GLN A 5 23.51 5.46 4.53
C GLN A 5 22.84 4.08 4.43
N LYS A 6 23.61 2.99 4.37
CA LYS A 6 23.06 1.61 4.35
C LYS A 6 22.48 1.20 5.70
N PHE A 7 22.97 1.74 6.83
CA PHE A 7 22.45 1.42 8.15
C PHE A 7 21.23 2.27 8.56
N LEU A 8 21.07 3.45 7.97
CA LEU A 8 19.95 4.36 8.27
C LEU A 8 18.66 4.03 7.51
N ASN A 9 18.74 3.26 6.42
CA ASN A 9 17.57 2.84 5.62
C ASN A 9 17.00 1.48 6.03
N LYS A 10 17.14 1.08 7.31
CA LYS A 10 16.36 -0.03 7.84
C LYS A 10 14.91 0.41 8.01
N ARG A 11 14.00 -0.33 7.37
CA ARG A 11 12.56 -0.10 7.43
C ARG A 11 12.10 -0.11 8.90
N LYS A 12 11.57 1.02 9.38
CA LYS A 12 11.11 1.21 10.77
C LYS A 12 9.83 0.43 11.11
N GLN A 13 9.01 0.12 10.11
CA GLN A 13 7.68 -0.46 10.29
C GLN A 13 7.62 -1.91 9.78
N LYS A 14 7.11 -2.82 10.61
CA LYS A 14 6.87 -4.23 10.24
C LYS A 14 5.86 -4.30 9.08
N ARG A 15 6.06 -5.22 8.13
CA ARG A 15 5.10 -5.50 7.06
C ARG A 15 4.33 -6.79 7.34
N TYR A 16 3.07 -6.78 6.95
CA TYR A 16 2.11 -7.86 7.12
C TYR A 16 1.58 -8.26 5.75
N TYR A 17 1.62 -9.55 5.43
CA TYR A 17 1.07 -10.06 4.18
C TYR A 17 -0.44 -10.20 4.31
N THR A 18 -1.19 -9.77 3.30
CA THR A 18 -2.66 -9.68 3.40
C THR A 18 -3.41 -10.89 2.82
N HIS A 19 -2.67 -11.91 2.38
CA HIS A 19 -3.18 -13.18 1.82
C HIS A 19 -4.34 -13.03 0.80
N GLY A 20 -4.39 -11.90 0.10
CA GLY A 20 -5.33 -11.65 -0.99
C GLY A 20 -6.70 -11.09 -0.60
N HIS A 21 -6.96 -10.80 0.68
CA HIS A 21 -8.25 -10.26 1.12
C HIS A 21 -8.33 -8.72 1.11
N ALA A 22 -7.17 -8.05 1.05
CA ALA A 22 -7.10 -6.60 1.06
C ALA A 22 -6.88 -6.03 -0.35
N TYR A 23 -7.50 -4.89 -0.59
CA TYR A 23 -7.37 -4.16 -1.84
C TYR A 23 -7.22 -2.66 -1.60
N LEU A 24 -6.51 -2.03 -2.54
CA LEU A 24 -6.36 -0.60 -2.62
C LEU A 24 -7.22 -0.11 -3.78
N VAL A 25 -8.16 0.78 -3.52
CA VAL A 25 -8.92 1.49 -4.56
C VAL A 25 -8.21 2.81 -4.80
N ILE A 26 -7.48 2.90 -5.91
CA ILE A 26 -6.78 4.10 -6.34
C ILE A 26 -7.80 4.98 -7.04
N GLN A 27 -7.90 6.23 -6.63
CA GLN A 27 -8.74 7.24 -7.27
C GLN A 27 -7.81 8.23 -8.00
N PRO A 28 -7.54 8.01 -9.30
CA PRO A 28 -6.81 8.98 -10.10
C PRO A 28 -7.58 10.30 -10.18
N TYR A 29 -6.88 11.40 -10.44
CA TYR A 29 -7.54 12.69 -10.65
C TYR A 29 -8.27 12.79 -12.00
N THR A 30 -7.96 11.90 -12.95
CA THR A 30 -8.31 12.05 -14.36
C THR A 30 -9.20 10.95 -14.92
N GLU A 31 -9.08 9.70 -14.43
CA GLU A 31 -9.83 8.55 -14.95
C GLU A 31 -10.29 7.65 -13.79
N GLY A 32 -11.23 6.73 -14.06
CA GLY A 32 -12.00 5.97 -13.06
C GLY A 32 -11.18 5.21 -12.00
N GLU A 33 -11.89 4.66 -11.01
CA GLU A 33 -11.26 3.98 -9.89
C GLU A 33 -10.55 2.69 -10.29
N THR A 34 -9.29 2.53 -9.89
CA THR A 34 -8.49 1.33 -10.13
C THR A 34 -8.37 0.51 -8.85
N LYS A 35 -9.00 -0.66 -8.82
CA LYS A 35 -8.93 -1.60 -7.69
C LYS A 35 -7.77 -2.57 -7.89
N VAL A 36 -6.79 -2.55 -6.98
CA VAL A 36 -5.61 -3.43 -7.02
C VAL A 36 -5.48 -4.26 -5.75
N GLN A 37 -5.00 -5.50 -5.89
CA GLN A 37 -4.83 -6.40 -4.77
C GLN A 37 -3.56 -6.09 -3.99
N VAL A 38 -3.68 -5.93 -2.67
CA VAL A 38 -2.55 -5.67 -1.79
C VAL A 38 -1.80 -6.98 -1.53
N ILE A 39 -0.48 -6.94 -1.64
CA ILE A 39 0.42 -8.06 -1.29
C ILE A 39 0.73 -7.96 0.20
N ASP A 40 1.18 -6.77 0.61
CA ASP A 40 1.68 -6.49 1.94
C ASP A 40 1.33 -5.06 2.36
N VAL A 41 1.20 -4.85 3.67
CA VAL A 41 0.86 -3.56 4.29
C VAL A 41 1.74 -3.29 5.50
N SER A 42 1.99 -2.03 5.79
CA SER A 42 2.44 -1.57 7.09
C SER A 42 1.76 -0.25 7.44
N GLN A 43 2.00 0.23 8.67
CA GLN A 43 1.57 1.57 9.09
C GLN A 43 2.10 2.72 8.20
N GLY A 44 3.15 2.46 7.40
CA GLY A 44 3.71 3.47 6.50
C GLY A 44 3.23 3.36 5.04
N GLY A 45 2.58 2.27 4.64
CA GLY A 45 2.24 2.05 3.23
C GLY A 45 2.16 0.59 2.83
N CYS A 46 1.64 0.32 1.65
CA CYS A 46 1.44 -1.04 1.14
C CYS A 46 2.27 -1.32 -0.13
N ALA A 47 2.16 -2.55 -0.62
CA ALA A 47 2.55 -2.92 -1.96
C ALA A 47 1.43 -3.73 -2.62
N PHE A 48 1.27 -3.59 -3.92
CA PHE A 48 0.24 -4.26 -4.71
C PHE A 48 0.80 -4.69 -6.07
N ILE A 49 0.05 -5.56 -6.75
CA ILE A 49 0.33 -5.97 -8.14
C ILE A 49 -0.75 -5.38 -9.04
N TYR A 50 -0.35 -4.92 -10.22
CA TYR A 50 -1.27 -4.56 -11.30
C TYR A 50 -0.70 -5.01 -12.65
N GLN A 51 -1.59 -5.19 -13.62
CA GLN A 51 -1.26 -5.39 -15.03
C GLN A 51 -1.46 -4.05 -15.74
N GLY A 52 -0.46 -3.62 -16.51
CA GLY A 52 -0.49 -2.31 -17.15
C GLY A 52 0.88 -1.68 -17.28
N ASP A 53 0.90 -0.47 -17.83
CA ASP A 53 2.09 0.33 -17.99
C ASP A 53 2.40 1.16 -16.75
N ARG A 54 3.65 1.64 -16.67
CA ARG A 54 4.06 2.47 -15.53
C ARG A 54 3.19 3.73 -15.40
N ALA A 55 2.72 4.26 -16.52
CA ALA A 55 1.93 5.49 -16.59
C ALA A 55 0.51 5.33 -16.02
N ASP A 56 0.02 4.10 -15.89
CA ASP A 56 -1.35 3.82 -15.41
C ASP A 56 -1.51 4.09 -13.91
N ILE A 57 -0.40 4.25 -13.19
CA ILE A 57 -0.37 4.58 -11.76
C ILE A 57 0.38 5.89 -11.57
N ASP A 58 -0.36 6.91 -11.17
CA ASP A 58 0.19 8.22 -10.81
C ASP A 58 1.26 8.10 -9.72
N GLU A 59 2.29 8.95 -9.80
CA GLU A 59 3.37 8.98 -8.80
C GLU A 59 2.87 9.37 -7.40
N SER A 60 1.71 10.03 -7.31
CA SER A 60 1.00 10.30 -6.07
C SER A 60 -0.49 10.51 -6.33
N GLY A 61 -1.33 10.17 -5.36
CA GLY A 61 -2.77 10.32 -5.48
C GLY A 61 -3.48 10.05 -4.17
N PHE A 62 -4.78 9.78 -4.24
CA PHE A 62 -5.58 9.33 -3.10
C PHE A 62 -6.01 7.88 -3.31
N ALA A 63 -6.11 7.15 -2.21
CA ALA A 63 -6.57 5.77 -2.25
C ALA A 63 -7.35 5.37 -1.00
N ASN A 64 -8.25 4.41 -1.17
CA ASN A 64 -8.94 3.73 -0.07
C ASN A 64 -8.32 2.35 0.15
N LEU A 65 -8.04 1.99 1.40
CA LEU A 65 -7.63 0.63 1.77
C LEU A 65 -8.81 -0.11 2.37
N MET A 66 -9.13 -1.28 1.82
CA MET A 66 -10.34 -2.02 2.19
C MET A 66 -10.11 -3.54 2.25
N THR A 67 -10.99 -4.22 2.99
CA THR A 67 -11.11 -5.69 3.04
C THR A 67 -12.59 -6.04 2.95
N GLY A 68 -13.04 -6.64 1.83
CA GLY A 68 -14.48 -6.70 1.52
C GLY A 68 -15.12 -5.30 1.66
N ASP A 69 -16.30 -5.20 2.25
CA ASP A 69 -16.98 -3.92 2.44
C ASP A 69 -16.42 -3.06 3.59
N CYS A 70 -15.37 -3.51 4.29
CA CYS A 70 -14.76 -2.79 5.41
C CYS A 70 -13.70 -1.78 4.92
N LEU A 71 -13.90 -0.50 5.23
CA LEU A 71 -12.96 0.59 4.95
C LEU A 71 -11.97 0.77 6.11
N HIS A 72 -10.67 0.57 5.84
CA HIS A 72 -9.60 0.71 6.82
C HIS A 72 -8.88 2.05 6.73
N LEU A 73 -8.71 2.57 5.50
CA LEU A 73 -8.26 3.92 5.25
C LEU A 73 -9.14 4.54 4.17
N GLU A 74 -9.61 5.76 4.46
CA GLU A 74 -10.39 6.56 3.53
C GLU A 74 -9.53 7.70 2.99
N ARG A 75 -9.49 7.85 1.66
CA ARG A 75 -8.85 8.95 0.94
C ARG A 75 -7.43 9.24 1.44
N ALA A 76 -6.65 8.19 1.70
CA ALA A 76 -5.27 8.33 2.13
C ALA A 76 -4.42 8.84 0.96
N GLN A 77 -3.70 9.95 1.17
CA GLN A 77 -2.73 10.40 0.19
C GLN A 77 -1.59 9.37 0.12
N TYR A 78 -1.18 8.98 -1.08
CA TYR A 78 -0.06 8.07 -1.28
C TYR A 78 0.99 8.68 -2.22
N VAL A 79 2.22 8.17 -2.10
CA VAL A 79 3.33 8.44 -3.02
C VAL A 79 3.98 7.13 -3.42
N VAL A 80 4.19 6.90 -4.71
CA VAL A 80 4.89 5.73 -5.25
C VAL A 80 6.36 5.78 -4.84
N LYS A 81 6.83 4.70 -4.20
CA LYS A 81 8.23 4.51 -3.79
C LYS A 81 8.98 3.52 -4.64
N SER A 82 8.27 2.60 -5.27
CA SER A 82 8.84 1.61 -6.17
C SER A 82 7.80 1.14 -7.16
N ASN A 83 8.17 1.01 -8.42
CA ASN A 83 7.32 0.44 -9.45
C ASN A 83 8.21 -0.43 -10.34
N ARG A 84 8.22 -1.74 -10.08
CA ARG A 84 9.13 -2.71 -10.72
C ARG A 84 8.33 -3.67 -11.59
N LYS A 85 8.76 -3.85 -12.85
CA LYS A 85 8.17 -4.81 -13.78
C LYS A 85 8.67 -6.22 -13.45
N ALA A 86 7.78 -7.20 -13.49
CA ALA A 86 8.04 -8.62 -13.31
C ALA A 86 7.16 -9.41 -14.29
N GLY A 87 7.70 -9.71 -15.47
CA GLY A 87 6.92 -10.24 -16.59
C GLY A 87 5.91 -9.21 -17.11
N GLU A 88 4.65 -9.63 -17.27
CA GLU A 88 3.53 -8.76 -17.66
C GLU A 88 2.93 -7.98 -16.49
N ALA A 89 3.27 -8.37 -15.26
CA ALA A 89 2.79 -7.71 -14.05
C ALA A 89 3.80 -6.69 -13.52
N ARG A 90 3.32 -5.75 -12.71
CA ARG A 90 4.15 -4.75 -12.03
C ARG A 90 3.88 -4.76 -10.54
N ARG A 91 4.94 -4.80 -9.74
CA ARG A 91 4.85 -4.60 -8.28
C ARG A 91 5.04 -3.12 -7.96
N CYS A 92 3.99 -2.51 -7.44
CA CYS A 92 4.02 -1.14 -6.95
C CYS A 92 4.11 -1.13 -5.42
N GLY A 93 4.95 -0.26 -4.88
CA GLY A 93 5.04 0.02 -3.45
C GLY A 93 4.76 1.50 -3.22
N VAL A 94 3.85 1.80 -2.30
CA VAL A 94 3.44 3.17 -1.99
C VAL A 94 3.69 3.48 -0.52
N GLU A 95 3.91 4.76 -0.21
CA GLU A 95 3.96 5.31 1.14
C GLU A 95 2.72 6.17 1.37
N PHE A 96 2.00 5.94 2.46
CA PHE A 96 0.88 6.80 2.87
C PHE A 96 1.40 8.08 3.52
N LYS A 97 0.74 9.20 3.24
CA LYS A 97 1.09 10.53 3.74
C LYS A 97 -0.08 11.16 4.48
N TRP A 98 0.25 12.04 5.43
CA TRP A 98 -0.70 12.88 6.17
C TRP A 98 -1.83 12.14 6.88
N LEU A 99 -1.58 10.89 7.30
CA LEU A 99 -2.56 10.12 8.06
C LEU A 99 -2.87 10.80 9.41
N GLY A 100 -4.15 11.03 9.66
CA GLY A 100 -4.66 11.49 10.95
C GLY A 100 -4.40 10.47 12.06
N SER A 101 -4.56 10.87 13.32
CA SER A 101 -4.40 9.96 14.47
C SER A 101 -5.37 8.77 14.39
N MET A 102 -6.60 9.01 13.95
CA MET A 102 -7.62 7.97 13.76
C MET A 102 -7.25 7.00 12.64
N ASP A 103 -6.77 7.50 11.49
CA ASP A 103 -6.33 6.66 10.37
C ASP A 103 -5.14 5.79 10.73
N LYS A 104 -4.17 6.37 11.46
CA LYS A 104 -3.02 5.62 11.99
C LYS A 104 -3.46 4.51 12.92
N LYS A 105 -4.45 4.76 13.79
CA LYS A 105 -5.00 3.76 14.69
C LYS A 105 -5.66 2.62 13.91
N ARG A 106 -6.59 2.94 12.99
CA ARG A 106 -7.28 1.94 12.15
C ARG A 106 -6.32 1.11 11.30
N LEU A 107 -5.30 1.76 10.72
CA LEU A 107 -4.26 1.07 9.96
C LEU A 107 -3.41 0.16 10.84
N GLY A 108 -3.12 0.58 12.08
CA GLY A 108 -2.43 -0.23 13.08
C GLY A 108 -3.23 -1.49 13.42
N GLU A 109 -4.51 -1.33 13.75
CA GLU A 109 -5.45 -2.43 14.01
C GLU A 109 -5.53 -3.40 12.83
N PHE A 110 -5.63 -2.88 11.60
CA PHE A 110 -5.62 -3.69 10.39
C PHE A 110 -4.29 -4.45 10.18
N CYS A 111 -3.16 -3.79 10.41
CA CYS A 111 -1.85 -4.44 10.30
C CYS A 111 -1.71 -5.58 11.30
N GLU A 112 -2.20 -5.39 12.52
CA GLU A 112 -2.21 -6.42 13.56
C GLU A 112 -3.18 -7.56 13.21
N SER A 113 -4.38 -7.27 12.70
CA SER A 113 -5.33 -8.30 12.28
C SER A 113 -4.81 -9.11 11.07
N ALA A 114 -4.15 -8.45 10.11
CA ALA A 114 -3.48 -9.12 8.99
C ALA A 114 -2.33 -10.03 9.46
N ALA A 115 -1.74 -9.75 10.63
CA ALA A 115 -0.76 -10.63 11.27
C ALA A 115 -1.39 -11.88 11.89
N LEU A 116 -2.66 -11.80 12.29
CA LEU A 116 -3.36 -12.81 13.09
C LEU A 116 -4.18 -13.80 12.25
N CYS A 117 -4.36 -13.56 10.95
CA CYS A 117 -5.04 -14.50 10.05
C CYS A 117 -4.10 -15.07 8.97
N PRO A 118 -3.36 -16.15 9.27
CA PRO A 118 -3.04 -17.16 8.28
C PRO A 118 -4.23 -18.14 8.20
N CYS A 119 -4.97 -18.10 7.09
CA CYS A 119 -5.96 -19.10 6.71
C CYS A 119 -7.28 -19.17 7.51
N SER A 120 -8.38 -19.10 6.77
CA SER A 120 -9.44 -20.09 6.86
C SER A 120 -9.80 -20.51 5.45
#